data_AF-A0A651HPS7-F1
#
_entry.id   AF-A0A651HPS7-F1
#
_cell.length_a   1.000
_cell.length_b   1.000
_cell.length_c   1.000
_cell.angle_alpha   90.00
_cell.angle_beta   90.00
_cell.angle_gamma   90.00
#
_symmetry.space_group_name_H-M   'P 1'
#
loop_
_entity.id
_entity.type
_entity.pdbx_description
1 polymer ?
#
loop_
_entity_poly.entity_id
_entity_poly.type
_entity_poly.pdbx_seq_one_letter_code
_entity_poly.pdbx_strand_id
1 'polypeptide(L)'
;PRITTVGKYLRKFRIDELPQLLNVLKGDMNLVGPRPEQPAIFGELRETIEEYQARQRVLPGITGLAQVNLSYDQNVDSVREKVRLDLEYTKKECPLQDLRIMAKTIPVVLTGKGAV
;
A
#
# COMPACT_ATOMS: atom_id res chain seq x y z
N PRO A 1 -13.11 -23.03 -5.66
CA PRO A 1 -13.51 -21.68 -5.17
C PRO A 1 -12.33 -20.99 -4.47
N ARG A 2 -11.88 -19.83 -4.98
CA ARG A 2 -10.63 -19.15 -4.53
C ARG A 2 -10.75 -18.48 -3.16
N ILE A 3 -11.97 -18.29 -2.64
CA ILE A 3 -12.27 -17.70 -1.33
C ILE A 3 -13.25 -18.63 -0.60
N THR A 4 -12.90 -19.05 0.62
CA THR A 4 -13.77 -19.87 1.49
C THR A 4 -14.77 -19.00 2.25
N THR A 5 -15.82 -19.60 2.82
CA THR A 5 -16.77 -18.89 3.69
C THR A 5 -16.04 -18.17 4.84
N VAL A 6 -15.02 -18.81 5.42
CA VAL A 6 -14.16 -18.20 6.45
C VAL A 6 -13.37 -17.02 5.87
N GLY A 7 -12.75 -17.18 4.70
CA GLY A 7 -12.03 -16.10 4.01
C GLY A 7 -12.91 -14.87 3.72
N LYS A 8 -14.20 -15.09 3.43
CA LYS A 8 -15.17 -14.00 3.25
C LYS A 8 -15.38 -13.18 4.52
N TYR A 9 -15.47 -13.83 5.69
CA TYR A 9 -15.60 -13.11 6.97
C TYR A 9 -14.29 -12.43 7.37
N LEU A 10 -13.13 -13.08 7.16
CA LEU A 10 -11.83 -12.47 7.44
C LEU A 10 -11.63 -11.16 6.67
N ARG A 11 -11.94 -11.15 5.37
CA ARG A 11 -11.91 -9.93 4.54
C ARG A 11 -12.95 -8.90 4.94
N LYS A 12 -14.18 -9.35 5.26
CA LYS A 12 -15.27 -8.46 5.69
C LYS A 12 -14.92 -7.69 6.96
N PHE A 13 -14.23 -8.34 7.90
CA PHE A 13 -13.79 -7.74 9.15
C PHE A 13 -12.35 -7.23 9.12
N ARG A 14 -11.68 -7.24 7.95
CA ARG A 14 -10.29 -6.79 7.75
C ARG A 14 -9.29 -7.47 8.71
N ILE A 15 -9.62 -8.68 9.19
CA ILE A 15 -8.80 -9.45 10.13
C ILE A 15 -7.50 -9.90 9.44
N ASP A 16 -7.50 -9.97 8.10
CA ASP A 16 -6.33 -10.23 7.28
C ASP A 16 -5.27 -9.11 7.32
N GLU A 17 -5.60 -7.90 7.82
CA GLU A 17 -4.65 -6.81 8.02
C GLU A 17 -4.00 -6.80 9.41
N LEU A 18 -4.48 -7.60 10.38
CA LEU A 18 -3.89 -7.68 11.73
C LEU A 18 -2.41 -8.11 11.73
N PRO A 19 -1.98 -9.09 10.91
CA PRO A 19 -0.55 -9.43 10.83
C PRO A 19 0.32 -8.25 10.38
N GLN A 20 -0.20 -7.37 9.51
CA GLN A 20 0.54 -6.18 9.06
C GLN A 20 0.67 -5.16 10.20
N LEU A 21 -0.36 -5.02 11.03
CA LEU A 21 -0.27 -4.17 12.23
C LEU A 21 0.77 -4.68 13.24
N LEU A 22 0.90 -6.00 13.40
CA LEU A 22 1.96 -6.58 14.22
C LEU A 22 3.36 -6.27 13.67
N ASN A 23 3.53 -6.27 12.34
CA ASN A 23 4.81 -5.90 11.72
C ASN A 23 5.14 -4.42 11.95
N VAL A 24 4.13 -3.54 12.00
CA VAL A 24 4.35 -2.14 12.41
C VAL A 24 4.85 -2.04 13.85
N LEU A 25 4.25 -2.81 14.76
CA LEU A 25 4.69 -2.82 16.17
C LEU A 25 6.10 -3.41 16.35
N LYS A 26 6.51 -4.32 15.47
CA LYS A 26 7.87 -4.89 15.46
C LYS A 26 8.91 -3.97 14.83
N GLY A 27 8.49 -2.92 14.11
CA GLY A 27 9.37 -2.02 13.37
C GLY A 27 9.75 -2.50 11.96
N ASP A 28 9.11 -3.58 11.47
CA ASP A 28 9.34 -4.11 10.11
C ASP A 28 8.55 -3.31 9.04
N MET A 29 7.54 -2.56 9.46
CA MET A 29 6.66 -1.75 8.61
C MET A 29 6.31 -0.41 9.26
N ASN A 30 5.91 0.56 8.45
CA ASN A 30 5.29 1.81 8.89
C ASN A 30 3.76 1.75 8.74
N LEU A 31 3.06 2.64 9.46
CA LEU A 31 1.62 2.87 9.21
C LEU A 31 1.40 3.47 7.82
N VAL A 32 2.22 4.47 7.48
CA VAL A 32 2.20 5.17 6.19
C VAL A 32 3.51 4.96 5.45
N GLY A 33 3.43 4.59 4.18
CA GLY A 33 4.58 4.36 3.32
C GLY A 33 4.23 3.65 2.01
N PRO A 34 5.20 3.44 1.12
CA PRO A 34 4.99 2.70 -0.12
C PRO A 34 4.52 1.27 0.15
N ARG A 35 3.45 0.82 -0.52
CA ARG A 35 2.99 -0.57 -0.38
C ARG A 35 3.89 -1.52 -1.19
N PRO A 36 4.37 -2.63 -0.61
CA PRO A 36 5.21 -3.58 -1.33
C PRO A 36 4.42 -4.26 -2.47
N GLU A 37 5.07 -4.46 -3.62
CA GLU A 37 4.51 -5.25 -4.71
C GLU A 37 4.70 -6.75 -4.47
N GLN A 38 3.98 -7.57 -5.24
CA GLN A 38 4.16 -9.00 -5.22
C GLN A 38 5.57 -9.38 -5.72
N PRO A 39 6.29 -10.28 -5.03
CA PRO A 39 7.63 -10.69 -5.44
C PRO A 39 7.73 -11.19 -6.89
N ALA A 40 6.64 -11.79 -7.41
CA ALA A 40 6.58 -12.31 -8.77
C ALA A 40 6.71 -11.24 -9.86
N ILE A 41 6.20 -10.01 -9.62
CA ILE A 41 6.24 -8.90 -10.58
C ILE A 41 7.32 -7.86 -10.25
N PHE A 42 7.89 -7.95 -9.04
CA PHE A 42 8.85 -6.98 -8.53
C PHE A 42 10.08 -6.83 -9.45
N GLY A 43 10.61 -7.94 -9.97
CA GLY A 43 11.80 -7.93 -10.83
C GLY A 43 11.56 -7.17 -12.14
N GLU A 44 10.47 -7.51 -12.83
CA GLU A 44 10.08 -6.87 -14.09
C GLU A 44 9.81 -5.38 -13.93
N LEU A 45 9.08 -4.99 -12.88
CA LEU A 45 8.79 -3.58 -12.58
C LEU A 45 10.06 -2.79 -12.28
N ARG A 46 11.02 -3.40 -11.58
CA ARG A 46 12.31 -2.78 -11.25
C ARG A 46 13.16 -2.49 -12.49
N GLU A 47 13.07 -3.32 -13.52
CA GLU A 47 13.79 -3.13 -14.79
C GLU A 47 13.05 -2.17 -15.73
N THR A 48 11.72 -2.17 -15.69
CA THR A 48 10.87 -1.41 -16.62
C THR A 48 10.59 0.03 -16.19
N ILE A 49 10.59 0.30 -14.87
CA ILE A 49 10.21 1.61 -14.31
C ILE A 49 11.47 2.31 -13.77
N GLU A 50 11.74 3.50 -14.30
CA GLU A 50 12.80 4.38 -13.82
C GLU A 50 12.54 4.80 -12.37
N GLU A 51 13.60 4.94 -11.57
CA GLU A 51 13.55 5.28 -10.14
C GLU A 51 12.75 4.31 -9.26
N TYR A 52 12.31 3.15 -9.76
CA TYR A 52 11.52 2.19 -9.00
C TYR A 52 12.19 1.77 -7.68
N GLN A 53 13.51 1.64 -7.67
CA GLN A 53 14.29 1.28 -6.48
C GLN A 53 14.31 2.38 -5.41
N ALA A 54 14.12 3.64 -5.80
CA ALA A 54 14.21 4.76 -4.87
C ALA A 54 13.06 4.74 -3.84
N ARG A 55 11.92 4.11 -4.15
CA ARG A 55 10.81 3.90 -3.20
C ARG A 55 11.17 2.95 -2.05
N GLN A 56 12.24 2.17 -2.18
CA GLN A 56 12.69 1.20 -1.17
C GLN A 56 13.57 1.81 -0.08
N ARG A 57 13.80 3.13 -0.13
CA ARG A 57 14.60 3.85 0.89
C ARG A 57 13.89 3.98 2.23
N VAL A 58 12.60 3.69 2.26
CA VAL A 58 11.72 3.84 3.42
C VAL A 58 11.01 2.52 3.69
N LEU A 59 10.64 2.30 4.96
CA LEU A 59 9.93 1.08 5.33
C LEU A 59 8.56 1.02 4.63
N PRO A 60 8.12 -0.18 4.25
CA PRO A 60 6.82 -0.36 3.62
C PRO A 60 5.66 0.05 4.53
N GLY A 61 4.62 0.61 3.95
CA GLY A 61 3.42 1.09 4.66
C GLY A 61 2.23 0.14 4.60
N ILE A 62 1.35 0.19 5.61
CA ILE A 62 0.00 -0.39 5.52
C ILE A 62 -0.85 0.41 4.52
N THR A 63 -0.80 1.74 4.64
CA THR A 63 -1.38 2.70 3.69
C THR A 63 -0.31 3.61 3.13
N GLY A 64 -0.61 4.37 2.09
CA GLY A 64 0.37 5.23 1.42
C GLY A 64 -0.30 6.25 0.50
N LEU A 65 0.49 7.24 0.06
CA LEU A 65 -0.02 8.31 -0.80
C LEU A 65 -0.60 7.77 -2.11
N ALA A 66 0.05 6.77 -2.72
CA ALA A 66 -0.48 6.15 -3.92
C ALA A 66 -1.80 5.41 -3.66
N GLN A 67 -1.92 4.64 -2.56
CA GLN A 67 -3.13 3.88 -2.22
C GLN A 67 -4.37 4.76 -1.99
N VAL A 68 -4.20 5.99 -1.50
CA VAL A 68 -5.33 6.89 -1.25
C VAL A 68 -5.71 7.77 -2.46
N ASN A 69 -4.85 7.86 -3.48
CA ASN A 69 -5.10 8.70 -4.66
C ASN A 69 -5.33 7.89 -5.96
N LEU A 70 -4.83 6.65 -6.04
CA LEU A 70 -4.95 5.82 -7.23
C LEU A 70 -5.96 4.69 -7.04
N SER A 71 -6.54 4.27 -8.15
CA SER A 71 -7.30 3.02 -8.24
C SER A 71 -6.34 1.84 -8.40
N TYR A 72 -6.88 0.61 -8.46
CA TYR A 72 -6.08 -0.59 -8.72
C TYR A 72 -5.20 -0.47 -9.96
N ASP A 73 -3.98 -1.00 -9.87
CA ASP A 73 -3.03 -1.08 -10.97
C ASP A 73 -3.62 -1.90 -12.13
N GLN A 74 -3.76 -1.29 -13.31
CA GLN A 74 -4.31 -1.96 -14.50
C GLN A 74 -3.24 -2.30 -15.54
N ASN A 75 -2.15 -1.54 -15.56
CA ASN A 75 -1.04 -1.68 -16.50
C ASN A 75 0.25 -1.11 -15.89
N VAL A 76 1.38 -1.28 -16.59
CA VAL A 76 2.69 -0.77 -16.16
C VAL A 76 2.68 0.75 -15.96
N ASP A 77 1.93 1.50 -16.77
CA ASP A 77 1.82 2.96 -16.63
C ASP A 77 1.13 3.38 -15.32
N SER A 78 0.12 2.61 -14.88
CA SER A 78 -0.53 2.79 -13.59
C SER A 78 0.48 2.60 -12.45
N VAL A 79 1.34 1.59 -12.58
CA VAL A 79 2.40 1.32 -11.60
C VAL A 79 3.47 2.43 -11.64
N ARG A 80 3.76 3.01 -12.80
CA ARG A 80 4.67 4.17 -12.90
C ARG A 80 4.12 5.38 -12.14
N GLU A 81 2.83 5.66 -12.25
CA GLU A 81 2.19 6.75 -11.50
C GLU A 81 2.18 6.45 -9.98
N LYS A 82 1.94 5.20 -9.59
CA LYS A 82 2.07 4.75 -8.20
C LYS A 82 3.47 5.00 -7.65
N VAL A 83 4.51 4.62 -8.39
CA VAL A 83 5.91 4.85 -8.03
C VAL A 83 6.20 6.35 -7.90
N ARG A 84 5.69 7.17 -8.81
CA ARG A 84 5.84 8.62 -8.74
C ARG A 84 5.25 9.20 -7.45
N LEU A 85 4.05 8.78 -7.06
CA LEU A 85 3.41 9.23 -5.81
C LEU A 85 4.15 8.73 -4.58
N ASP A 86 4.66 7.49 -4.62
CA ASP A 86 5.49 6.97 -3.52
C ASP A 86 6.78 7.77 -3.35
N LEU A 87 7.43 8.15 -4.45
CA LEU A 87 8.62 9.02 -4.40
C LEU A 87 8.29 10.44 -3.96
N GLU A 88 7.12 10.98 -4.33
CA GLU A 88 6.66 12.27 -3.83
C GLU A 88 6.41 12.24 -2.32
N TYR A 89 5.83 11.15 -1.81
CA TYR A 89 5.68 10.94 -0.38
C TYR A 89 7.04 10.93 0.32
N THR A 90 8.00 10.13 -0.17
CA THR A 90 9.35 10.04 0.41
C THR A 90 10.09 11.39 0.40
N LYS A 91 9.81 12.27 -0.56
CA LYS A 91 10.42 13.61 -0.62
C LYS A 91 9.83 14.60 0.38
N LYS A 92 8.60 14.39 0.86
CA LYS A 92 7.84 15.34 1.69
C LYS A 92 7.41 14.75 3.03
N GLU A 93 8.07 13.67 3.48
CA GLU A 93 7.73 12.95 4.70
C GLU A 93 7.63 13.89 5.90
N CYS A 94 6.41 14.09 6.37
CA CYS A 94 6.12 14.88 7.55
C CYS A 94 4.89 14.34 8.28
N PRO A 95 4.82 14.48 9.61
CA PRO A 95 3.72 13.93 10.41
C PRO A 95 2.33 14.43 9.98
N LEU A 96 2.25 15.65 9.44
CA LEU A 96 1.00 16.22 8.95
C LEU A 96 0.51 15.51 7.69
N GLN A 97 1.41 15.12 6.79
CA GLN A 97 1.06 14.36 5.59
C GLN A 97 0.61 12.95 5.95
N ASP A 98 1.26 12.31 6.93
CA ASP A 98 0.85 11.00 7.44
C ASP A 98 -0.57 11.05 8.01
N LEU A 99 -0.87 12.05 8.85
CA LEU A 99 -2.21 12.23 9.41
C LEU A 99 -3.26 12.43 8.31
N ARG A 100 -2.95 13.19 7.25
CA ARG A 100 -3.84 13.36 6.09
C ARG A 100 -4.09 12.05 5.35
N ILE A 101 -3.05 11.23 5.14
CA ILE A 101 -3.17 9.93 4.47
C ILE A 101 -3.99 8.97 5.34
N MET A 102 -3.73 8.91 6.64
CA MET A 102 -4.50 8.12 7.59
C MET A 102 -5.98 8.53 7.59
N ALA A 103 -6.29 9.84 7.62
CA ALA A 103 -7.66 10.33 7.57
C ALA A 103 -8.38 9.92 6.27
N LYS A 104 -7.70 9.95 5.12
CA LYS A 104 -8.24 9.45 3.85
C LYS A 104 -8.42 7.93 3.83
N THR A 105 -7.66 7.20 4.62
CA THR A 105 -7.71 5.73 4.70
C THR A 105 -8.92 5.24 5.50
N ILE A 106 -9.36 5.98 6.53
CA ILE A 106 -10.49 5.60 7.40
C ILE A 106 -11.78 5.29 6.60
N PRO A 107 -12.26 6.16 5.69
CA PRO A 107 -13.42 5.84 4.86
C PRO A 107 -13.22 4.59 3.99
N VAL A 108 -12.02 4.36 3.46
CA VAL A 108 -11.72 3.19 2.60
C VAL A 108 -11.81 1.89 3.40
N VAL A 109 -11.30 1.88 4.63
CA VAL A 109 -11.39 0.75 5.57
C VAL A 109 -12.85 0.49 5.96
N LEU A 110 -13.58 1.54 6.33
CA LEU A 110 -14.96 1.44 6.82
C LEU A 110 -15.96 1.07 5.71
N THR A 111 -15.73 1.51 4.47
CA THR A 111 -16.63 1.22 3.34
C THR A 111 -16.30 -0.09 2.63
N GLY A 112 -15.17 -0.74 2.96
CA GLY A 112 -14.72 -1.95 2.28
C GLY A 112 -14.34 -1.75 0.81
N LYS A 113 -14.18 -0.49 0.35
CA LYS A 113 -13.68 -0.19 -0.99
C LYS A 113 -12.26 -0.77 -1.10
N GLY A 114 -12.12 -1.85 -1.87
CA GLY A 114 -10.88 -2.59 -2.04
C GLY A 114 -10.85 -4.01 -1.44
N ALA A 115 -11.96 -4.50 -0.88
CA ALA A 115 -12.07 -5.85 -0.32
C ALA A 115 -12.55 -6.94 -1.32
N VAL A 116 -12.61 -6.63 -2.62
CA VAL A 116 -13.11 -7.54 -3.67
C VAL A 116 -12.01 -8.50 -4.11
#